data_AF-A0A353RID3-F1
#
_entry.id   AF-A0A353RID3-F1
#
_cell.length_a   1.000
_cell.length_b   1.000
_cell.length_c   1.000
_cell.angle_alpha   90.00
_cell.angle_beta   90.00
_cell.angle_gamma   90.00
#
_symmetry.space_group_name_H-M   'P 1'
#
loop_
_entity.id
_entity.type
_entity.pdbx_description
1 polymer ?
#
loop_
_entity_poly.entity_id
_entity_poly.type
_entity_poly.pdbx_seq_one_letter_code
_entity_poly.pdbx_strand_id
1 'polypeptide(L)' 'MKNFRTNPMRSLGGSPVTLMKDFAKLEAVDYVRNEQVALEMPTTSNVIQFFTEEGTKLSIRPSGTEPKIKFYIE' A
#
# COMPACT_ATOMS: atom_id res chain seq x y z
N MET A 1 0.53 -5.12 10.11
CA MET A 1 0.17 -5.25 8.67
C MET A 1 -1.28 -5.68 8.43
N LYS A 2 -1.86 -6.65 9.17
CA LYS A 2 -3.26 -7.10 8.99
C LYS A 2 -4.27 -5.94 8.90
N ASN A 3 -4.22 -5.00 9.84
CA ASN A 3 -5.14 -3.86 9.86
C ASN A 3 -5.11 -3.02 8.58
N PHE A 4 -3.91 -2.72 8.05
CA PHE A 4 -3.77 -1.97 6.78
C PHE A 4 -4.33 -2.71 5.56
N ARG A 5 -4.55 -4.03 5.64
CA ARG A 5 -5.17 -4.84 4.59
C ARG A 5 -6.68 -4.95 4.77
N THR A 6 -7.14 -5.15 6.00
CA THR A 6 -8.58 -5.33 6.30
C THR A 6 -9.33 -4.02 6.41
N ASN A 7 -8.62 -2.93 6.71
CA ASN A 7 -9.14 -1.59 6.79
C ASN A 7 -8.17 -0.61 6.08
N PRO A 8 -8.11 -0.64 4.74
CA PRO A 8 -7.19 0.20 3.99
C PRO A 8 -7.55 1.68 4.16
N MET A 9 -6.53 2.53 4.24
CA MET A 9 -6.71 3.97 4.33
C MET A 9 -7.34 4.50 3.04
N ARG A 10 -8.31 5.41 3.18
CA ARG A 10 -9.04 6.03 2.06
C ARG A 10 -8.55 7.44 1.73
N SER A 11 -7.80 8.06 2.63
CA SER A 11 -7.14 9.33 2.42
C SER A 11 -5.85 9.41 3.23
N LEU A 12 -4.90 10.24 2.78
CA LEU A 12 -3.68 10.60 3.49
C LEU A 12 -3.52 12.11 3.41
N GLY A 13 -3.37 12.78 4.56
CA GLY A 13 -3.24 14.24 4.60
C GLY A 13 -4.44 15.01 4.04
N GLY A 14 -5.62 14.38 3.94
CA GLY A 14 -6.81 14.94 3.29
C GLY A 14 -6.93 14.60 1.80
N SER A 15 -5.86 14.16 1.15
CA SER A 15 -5.88 13.72 -0.25
C SER A 15 -6.44 12.29 -0.37
N PRO A 16 -7.43 12.03 -1.24
CA PRO A 16 -7.97 10.68 -1.46
C PRO A 16 -6.91 9.69 -1.94
N VAL A 17 -6.96 8.46 -1.45
CA VAL A 17 -6.13 7.35 -1.95
C VAL A 17 -6.74 6.84 -3.25
N THR A 18 -5.95 6.86 -4.32
CA THR A 18 -6.35 6.43 -5.67
C THR A 18 -5.90 5.00 -5.98
N LEU A 19 -4.78 4.56 -5.39
CA LEU A 19 -4.23 3.23 -5.65
C LEU A 19 -3.62 2.65 -4.37
N MET A 20 -3.88 1.37 -4.14
CA MET A 20 -3.20 0.57 -3.12
C MET A 20 -2.48 -0.60 -3.79
N LYS A 21 -1.25 -0.89 -3.37
CA LYS A 21 -0.50 -2.08 -3.80
C LYS A 21 -0.14 -2.94 -2.59
N ASP A 22 -0.41 -4.23 -2.64
CA ASP A 22 -0.01 -5.22 -1.64
C ASP A 22 0.98 -6.22 -2.26
N PHE A 23 2.26 -6.02 -1.96
CA PHE A 23 3.33 -6.85 -2.51
C PHE A 23 3.41 -8.24 -1.86
N ALA A 24 2.64 -8.49 -0.80
CA ALA A 24 2.56 -9.83 -0.22
C ALA A 24 1.58 -10.70 -1.00
N LYS A 25 0.55 -10.08 -1.57
CA LYS A 25 -0.45 -10.73 -2.43
C LYS A 25 -0.13 -10.62 -3.91
N LEU A 26 0.77 -9.70 -4.28
CA LEU A 26 1.01 -9.31 -5.67
C LEU A 26 -0.27 -8.81 -6.34
N GLU A 27 -0.98 -7.95 -5.63
CA GLU A 27 -2.24 -7.36 -6.08
C GLU A 27 -2.20 -5.85 -5.86
N ALA A 28 -2.88 -5.12 -6.74
CA ALA A 28 -3.18 -3.71 -6.58
C ALA A 28 -4.69 -3.49 -6.69
N VAL A 29 -5.18 -2.48 -5.98
CA VAL A 29 -6.57 -2.03 -6.04
C VAL A 29 -6.56 -0.59 -6.55
N ASP A 30 -7.03 -0.39 -7.78
CA ASP A 30 -7.26 0.93 -8.37
C ASP A 30 -8.66 1.40 -7.94
N TYR A 31 -8.71 2.40 -7.05
CA TYR A 31 -9.97 2.93 -6.53
C TYR A 31 -10.64 3.91 -7.48
N VAL A 32 -9.91 4.43 -8.47
CA VAL A 32 -10.46 5.33 -9.50
C VAL A 32 -11.25 4.51 -10.53
N ARG A 33 -10.69 3.38 -10.97
CA ARG A 33 -11.34 2.46 -11.92
C ARG A 33 -12.21 1.40 -11.25
N ASN A 34 -12.07 1.23 -9.93
CA ASN A 34 -12.70 0.17 -9.16
C ASN A 34 -12.29 -1.23 -9.64
N GLU A 35 -11.00 -1.42 -9.88
CA GLU A 35 -10.41 -2.64 -10.45
C GLU A 35 -9.36 -3.25 -9.51
N GLN A 36 -9.20 -4.57 -9.60
CA GLN A 36 -8.08 -5.29 -9.01
C GLN A 36 -7.12 -5.72 -10.11
N VAL A 37 -5.84 -5.44 -9.92
CA VAL A 37 -4.78 -5.67 -10.92
C VAL A 37 -3.72 -6.58 -10.30
N ALA A 38 -3.33 -7.63 -11.01
CA ALA A 38 -2.22 -8.48 -10.60
C ALA A 38 -0.89 -7.73 -10.80
N LEU A 39 0.03 -7.87 -9.85
CA LEU A 39 1.39 -7.31 -9.93
C LEU A 39 2.36 -8.40 -10.38
N GLU A 40 2.95 -8.23 -11.57
CA GLU A 40 3.99 -9.15 -12.05
C GLU A 40 5.33 -8.85 -11.38
N MET A 41 5.68 -9.66 -10.38
CA MET A 41 6.95 -9.57 -9.64
C MET A 41 7.56 -10.96 -9.44
N PRO A 42 8.89 -11.09 -9.42
CA PRO A 42 9.55 -12.39 -9.24
C PRO A 42 9.45 -12.94 -7.81
N THR A 43 9.13 -12.09 -6.82
CA THR A 43 9.00 -12.49 -5.42
C THR A 43 8.02 -11.59 -4.67
N THR A 44 7.51 -12.07 -3.54
CA THR A 44 6.61 -11.32 -2.66
C THR A 44 7.38 -10.59 -1.56
N SER A 45 6.77 -9.56 -0.98
CA SER A 45 7.31 -8.88 0.20
C SER A 45 6.20 -8.32 1.07
N ASN A 46 6.42 -8.21 2.39
CA ASN A 46 5.41 -7.68 3.31
C ASN A 46 5.38 -6.13 3.29
N VAL A 47 5.15 -5.56 2.11
CA VAL A 47 5.08 -4.13 1.84
C VAL A 47 3.67 -3.80 1.36
N ILE A 48 3.12 -2.70 1.87
CA ILE A 48 1.90 -2.08 1.33
C ILE A 48 2.26 -0.68 0.88
N GLN A 49 1.78 -0.28 -0.28
CA GLN A 49 1.89 1.10 -0.76
C GLN A 49 0.51 1.71 -0.99
N PHE A 50 0.37 2.98 -0.63
CA PHE A 50 -0.77 3.82 -0.93
C PHE A 50 -0.29 4.99 -1.78
N PHE A 51 -1.07 5.34 -2.79
CA PHE A 51 -0.86 6.50 -3.64
C PHE A 51 -2.10 7.37 -3.55
N THR A 52 -1.91 8.68 -3.41
CA THR A 52 -3.00 9.65 -3.39
C THR A 52 -3.18 10.35 -4.72
N GLU A 53 -4.31 11.05 -4.85
CA GLU A 53 -4.61 11.90 -6.01
C GLU A 53 -3.59 13.03 -6.21
N GLU A 54 -3.07 13.61 -5.11
CA GLU A 54 -2.04 14.64 -5.16
C GLU A 54 -0.63 14.10 -5.45
N GLY A 55 -0.49 12.78 -5.62
CA GLY A 55 0.77 12.13 -5.96
C GLY A 55 1.60 11.67 -4.76
N THR A 56 1.13 11.85 -3.52
CA THR A 56 1.82 11.34 -2.32
C THR A 56 1.88 9.82 -2.36
N LYS A 57 3.04 9.26 -2.03
CA LYS A 57 3.24 7.82 -1.90
C LYS A 57 3.61 7.48 -0.46
N LEU A 58 2.80 6.63 0.17
CA LEU A 58 3.11 6.06 1.48
C LEU A 58 3.45 4.58 1.35
N SER A 59 4.66 4.18 1.75
CA SER A 59 5.07 2.77 1.86
C SER A 59 5.14 2.33 3.32
N ILE A 60 4.52 1.19 3.64
CA ILE A 60 4.49 0.61 4.98
C ILE A 60 5.08 -0.79 4.96
N ARG A 61 6.04 -1.06 5.84
CA ARG A 61 6.62 -2.40 6.01
C ARG A 61 7.03 -2.68 7.46
N PRO A 62 6.93 -3.93 7.94
CA PRO A 62 7.58 -4.30 9.19
C PRO A 62 9.11 -4.33 9.02
N SER A 63 9.84 -4.04 10.10
CA SER A 63 11.26 -4.35 10.18
C SER A 63 11.44 -5.88 10.29
N GLY A 64 12.47 -6.42 9.65
CA GLY A 64 12.78 -7.85 9.72
C GLY A 64 13.57 -8.24 10.97
N THR A 65 14.19 -7.27 11.65
CA THR A 65 15.13 -7.50 12.75
C THR A 65 14.65 -6.93 14.09
N GLU A 66 13.66 -6.06 14.09
CA GLU A 66 13.17 -5.37 15.28
C GLU A 66 11.64 -5.30 15.28
N PRO A 67 10.96 -5.21 16.43
CA PRO A 67 9.50 -5.09 16.52
C PRO A 67 9.03 -3.67 16.17
N LYS A 68 9.36 -3.18 14.96
CA LYS A 68 9.06 -1.83 14.47
C LYS A 68 8.34 -1.89 13.12
N ILE A 69 7.48 -0.91 12.85
CA ILE A 69 6.94 -0.64 11.52
C ILE A 69 7.63 0.61 10.96
N LYS A 70 8.04 0.54 9.69
CA LYS A 70 8.66 1.65 8.95
C LYS A 70 7.64 2.23 7.98
N PHE A 71 7.57 3.55 7.97
CA PHE A 71 6.77 4.36 7.05
C PHE A 71 7.72 5.21 6.21
N TYR A 72 7.51 5.21 4.89
CA TYR A 72 8.24 6.05 3.95
C TYR A 72 7.22 6.89 3.20
N ILE A 73 7.40 8.20 3.18
CA ILE A 73 6.49 9.17 2.57
C ILE A 73 7.29 9.93 1.53
N GLU A 74 6.75 10.03 0.32
CA GLU A 74 7.26 10.79 -0.82
C GLU A 74 6.17 11.67 -1.40
#